data_AF-A0A1S3ZQ89-F1
#
_entry.id   AF-A0A1S3ZQ89-F1
#
_cell.length_a   1.000
_cell.length_b   1.000
_cell.length_c   1.000
_cell.angle_alpha   90.00
_cell.angle_beta   90.00
_cell.angle_gamma   90.00
#
_symmetry.space_group_name_H-M   'P 1'
#
loop_
_entity.id
_entity.type
_entity.pdbx_description
1 polymer ?
#
loop_
_entity_poly.entity_id
_entity_poly.type
_entity_poly.pdbx_seq_one_letter_code
_entity_poly.pdbx_strand_id
1 'polypeptide(L)'
;MTIKLVVGEGTLNIVSTYAPQTGLDEDIKRHFWEGLDEIVRSIPPSERLFIGGDFNGHIGSSAGGYNEVHGGFGFGERNEGGISLLDFAKAFDLVIAKSSFTKRDEHLVTYQNSVVKTQIDYLLLRKCDRRLCEDCKVIP
;
A
#
# COMPACT_ATOMS: atom_id res chain seq x y z
N MET A 1 -9.68 -8.10 5.81
CA MET A 1 -11.13 -7.77 5.81
C MET A 1 -11.47 -7.05 4.52
N THR A 2 -12.61 -7.35 3.89
CA THR A 2 -13.06 -6.65 2.68
C THR A 2 -14.46 -6.10 2.91
N ILE A 3 -14.68 -4.83 2.57
CA ILE A 3 -15.97 -4.16 2.65
C ILE A 3 -16.31 -3.61 1.26
N LYS A 4 -17.53 -3.88 0.80
CA LYS A 4 -18.08 -3.33 -0.44
C LYS A 4 -19.17 -2.33 -0.11
N LEU A 5 -19.03 -1.10 -0.60
CA LEU A 5 -19.95 0.01 -0.37
C LEU A 5 -20.51 0.49 -1.72
N VAL A 6 -21.82 0.73 -1.76
CA VAL A 6 -22.49 1.33 -2.92
C VAL A 6 -22.82 2.78 -2.55
N VAL A 7 -22.25 3.74 -3.28
CA VAL A 7 -22.41 5.18 -3.03
C VAL A 7 -22.87 5.85 -4.32
N GLY A 8 -24.14 6.25 -4.35
CA GLY A 8 -24.78 6.72 -5.59
C GLY A 8 -24.76 5.63 -6.66
N GLU A 9 -24.24 5.97 -7.83
CA GLU A 9 -24.08 5.04 -8.96
C GLU A 9 -22.73 4.29 -8.94
N GLY A 10 -21.86 4.59 -7.96
CA GLY A 10 -20.52 4.03 -7.87
C GLY A 10 -20.39 2.94 -6.81
N THR A 11 -19.47 2.02 -7.05
CA THR A 11 -19.12 0.95 -6.11
C THR A 11 -17.68 1.11 -5.64
N LEU A 12 -17.50 1.01 -4.32
CA LEU A 12 -16.25 1.17 -3.62
C LEU A 12 -15.89 -0.12 -2.88
N ASN A 13 -14.69 -0.64 -3.13
CA ASN A 13 -14.16 -1.79 -2.43
C ASN A 13 -13.00 -1.34 -1.54
N ILE A 14 -13.11 -1.65 -0.24
CA ILE A 14 -12.09 -1.35 0.76
C ILE A 14 -11.55 -2.68 1.26
N VAL A 15 -10.25 -2.90 1.07
CA VAL A 15 -9.54 -4.07 1.58
C VAL A 15 -8.62 -3.60 2.69
N SER A 16 -8.78 -4.17 3.88
CA SER A 16 -7.88 -3.98 5.00
C SER A 16 -6.99 -5.20 5.18
N THR A 17 -5.67 -4.96 5.24
CA THR A 17 -4.64 -6.00 5.29
C THR A 17 -3.73 -5.85 6.51
N TYR A 18 -3.18 -6.97 6.96
CA TYR A 18 -2.05 -7.02 7.89
C TYR A 18 -1.09 -8.09 7.37
N ALA A 19 0.01 -7.67 6.75
CA ALA A 19 0.95 -8.59 6.14
C ALA A 19 1.82 -9.31 7.20
N PRO A 20 2.25 -10.55 6.93
CA PRO A 20 3.20 -11.25 7.79
C PRO A 20 4.50 -10.44 8.01
N GLN A 21 5.05 -10.50 9.22
CA GLN A 21 6.35 -9.90 9.53
C GLN A 21 7.48 -10.52 8.70
N THR A 22 8.55 -9.77 8.46
CA THR A 22 9.70 -10.21 7.63
C THR A 22 10.33 -11.54 8.10
N GLY A 23 10.29 -11.84 9.40
CA GLY A 23 10.86 -13.07 9.96
C GLY A 23 9.94 -14.30 9.93
N LEU A 24 8.71 -14.18 9.43
CA LEU A 24 7.80 -15.33 9.30
C LEU A 24 8.14 -16.19 8.09
N ASP A 25 7.64 -17.43 8.13
CA ASP A 25 7.85 -18.43 7.10
C ASP A 25 7.38 -17.98 5.71
N GLU A 26 8.14 -18.36 4.67
CA GLU A 26 7.86 -17.97 3.30
C GLU A 26 6.52 -18.52 2.78
N ASP A 27 6.07 -19.69 3.26
CA ASP A 27 4.75 -20.19 2.89
C ASP A 27 3.66 -19.26 3.45
N ILE A 28 3.81 -18.74 4.67
CA ILE A 28 2.82 -17.80 5.25
C ILE A 28 2.76 -16.51 4.42
N LYS A 29 3.92 -15.98 4.00
CA LYS A 29 3.99 -14.80 3.12
C LYS A 29 3.35 -15.06 1.77
N ARG A 30 3.62 -16.24 1.17
CA ARG A 30 3.03 -16.64 -0.10
C ARG A 30 1.51 -16.68 -0.02
N HIS A 31 0.94 -17.35 0.98
CA HIS A 31 -0.52 -17.44 1.15
C HIS A 31 -1.16 -16.04 1.35
N PHE A 32 -0.48 -15.13 2.04
CA PHE A 32 -0.95 -13.75 2.18
C PHE A 32 -1.06 -13.04 0.81
N TRP A 33 -0.01 -13.11 -0.01
CA TRP A 33 0.01 -12.46 -1.32
C TRP A 33 -0.95 -13.12 -2.31
N GLU A 34 -1.06 -14.45 -2.31
CA GLU A 34 -2.04 -15.20 -3.12
C GLU A 34 -3.47 -14.78 -2.76
N GLY A 35 -3.81 -14.75 -1.47
CA GLY A 35 -5.15 -14.31 -1.04
C GLY A 35 -5.45 -12.86 -1.40
N LEU A 36 -4.45 -11.97 -1.33
CA LEU A 36 -4.62 -10.57 -1.74
C LEU A 36 -4.78 -10.43 -3.27
N ASP A 37 -4.02 -11.20 -4.06
CA ASP A 37 -4.15 -11.29 -5.52
C ASP A 37 -5.57 -11.74 -5.92
N GLU A 38 -6.08 -12.80 -5.30
CA GLU A 38 -7.45 -13.29 -5.53
C GLU A 38 -8.51 -12.23 -5.24
N ILE A 39 -8.38 -11.51 -4.12
CA ILE A 39 -9.30 -10.42 -3.76
C ILE A 39 -9.27 -9.33 -4.83
N VAL A 40 -8.09 -8.86 -5.25
CA VAL A 40 -7.99 -7.78 -6.24
C VAL A 40 -8.52 -8.21 -7.60
N ARG A 41 -8.27 -9.45 -8.02
CA ARG A 41 -8.81 -10.01 -9.28
C ARG A 41 -10.33 -10.17 -9.26
N SER A 42 -10.92 -10.43 -8.10
CA SER A 42 -12.37 -10.56 -7.95
C SER A 42 -13.12 -9.24 -8.11
N ILE A 43 -12.42 -8.10 -8.00
CA ILE A 43 -13.01 -6.77 -8.04
C ILE A 43 -12.95 -6.22 -9.46
N PRO A 44 -14.10 -5.90 -10.10
CA PRO A 44 -14.11 -5.39 -11.46
C PRO A 44 -13.25 -4.12 -11.62
N PRO A 45 -12.58 -3.93 -12.78
CA PRO A 45 -11.82 -2.71 -13.06
C PRO A 45 -12.67 -1.43 -13.09
N SER A 46 -13.97 -1.55 -13.33
CA SER A 46 -14.93 -0.44 -13.28
C SER A 46 -15.28 0.00 -11.86
N GLU A 47 -15.01 -0.83 -10.86
CA GLU A 47 -15.23 -0.50 -9.45
C GLU A 47 -13.96 0.08 -8.83
N ARG A 48 -14.15 1.03 -7.91
CA ARG A 48 -13.05 1.65 -7.17
C ARG A 48 -12.50 0.67 -6.16
N LEU A 49 -11.18 0.69 -5.98
CA LEU A 49 -10.46 -0.17 -5.05
C LEU A 49 -9.49 0.65 -4.20
N PHE A 50 -9.60 0.48 -2.89
CA PHE A 50 -8.67 1.01 -1.90
C PHE A 50 -8.18 -0.15 -1.03
N ILE A 51 -6.87 -0.30 -0.93
CA ILE A 51 -6.24 -1.32 -0.08
C ILE A 51 -5.43 -0.57 0.97
N GLY A 52 -5.70 -0.80 2.24
CA GLY A 52 -5.03 -0.10 3.32
C GLY A 52 -4.65 -1.02 4.46
N GLY A 53 -3.53 -0.73 5.11
CA GLY A 53 -3.12 -1.44 6.32
C GLY A 53 -1.62 -1.55 6.45
N ASP A 54 -1.21 -2.38 7.39
CA ASP A 54 0.19 -2.66 7.68
C ASP A 54 0.70 -3.74 6.73
N PHE A 55 1.71 -3.42 5.94
CA PHE A 55 2.35 -4.36 5.01
C PHE A 55 3.68 -4.91 5.53
N ASN A 56 4.16 -4.48 6.70
CA ASN A 56 5.46 -4.87 7.29
C ASN A 56 6.66 -4.70 6.33
N GLY A 57 6.47 -3.98 5.21
CA GLY A 57 7.41 -3.80 4.12
C GLY A 57 7.84 -2.34 4.02
N HIS A 58 9.11 -2.10 3.72
CA HIS A 58 9.66 -0.76 3.57
C HIS A 58 9.89 -0.51 2.08
N ILE A 59 9.13 0.41 1.47
CA ILE A 59 9.23 0.70 0.04
C ILE A 59 10.46 1.57 -0.32
N GLY A 60 11.09 2.15 0.70
CA GLY A 60 12.25 3.02 0.58
C GLY A 60 11.91 4.49 0.32
N SER A 61 12.90 5.36 0.45
CA SER A 61 12.74 6.81 0.27
C SER A 61 12.48 7.23 -1.18
N SER A 62 13.06 6.52 -2.14
CA SER A 62 12.99 6.82 -3.57
C SER A 62 12.26 5.75 -4.37
N ALA A 63 11.75 6.11 -5.55
CA ALA A 63 11.06 5.16 -6.42
C ALA A 63 11.98 4.04 -6.93
N GLY A 64 13.26 4.32 -7.19
CA GLY A 64 14.27 3.29 -7.51
C GLY A 64 13.84 2.28 -8.58
N GLY A 65 13.21 2.76 -9.66
CA GLY A 65 12.69 1.92 -10.76
C GLY A 65 11.17 1.69 -10.78
N TYR A 66 10.46 2.04 -9.70
CA TYR A 66 9.01 1.86 -9.54
C TYR A 66 8.21 3.16 -9.74
N ASN A 67 8.60 4.00 -10.70
CA ASN A 67 8.04 5.34 -10.89
C ASN A 67 6.53 5.35 -11.20
N GLU A 68 6.00 4.23 -11.67
CA GLU A 68 4.59 4.04 -12.01
C GLU A 68 3.68 3.83 -10.79
N VAL A 69 4.23 3.36 -9.67
CA VAL A 69 3.48 3.01 -8.44
C VAL A 69 3.97 3.74 -7.20
N HIS A 70 5.23 4.17 -7.19
CA HIS A 70 5.86 4.90 -6.10
C HIS A 70 6.09 6.36 -6.51
N GLY A 71 5.47 7.30 -5.82
CA GLY A 71 5.50 8.72 -6.21
C GLY A 71 6.76 9.50 -5.80
N GLY A 72 7.87 8.80 -5.55
CA GLY A 72 9.17 9.40 -5.17
C GLY A 72 9.35 9.90 -3.73
N PHE A 73 8.34 9.84 -2.84
CA PHE A 73 8.41 10.41 -1.49
C PHE A 73 8.13 9.38 -0.37
N GLY A 74 8.97 8.35 -0.26
CA GLY A 74 8.85 7.34 0.81
C GLY A 74 9.76 7.63 2.00
N PHE A 75 9.90 6.68 2.92
CA PHE A 75 10.77 6.79 4.09
C PHE A 75 11.67 5.56 4.26
N GLY A 76 12.90 5.78 4.73
CA GLY A 76 13.85 4.72 5.07
C GLY A 76 14.44 3.96 3.88
N GLU A 77 15.07 2.82 4.17
CA GLU A 77 15.66 1.93 3.18
C GLU A 77 14.68 0.83 2.76
N ARG A 78 14.75 0.45 1.48
CA ARG A 78 13.89 -0.57 0.91
C ARG A 78 14.28 -1.96 1.41
N ASN A 79 13.30 -2.80 1.77
CA ASN A 79 13.50 -4.20 2.13
C ASN A 79 12.73 -5.15 1.18
N GLU A 80 12.90 -6.46 1.37
CA GLU A 80 12.24 -7.49 0.55
C GLU A 80 10.71 -7.39 0.60
N GLY A 81 10.13 -7.18 1.79
CA GLY A 81 8.67 -7.00 1.91
C GLY A 81 8.15 -5.76 1.15
N GLY A 82 8.94 -4.69 1.12
CA GLY A 82 8.65 -3.50 0.32
C GLY A 82 8.77 -3.75 -1.18
N ILE A 83 9.71 -4.59 -1.62
CA ILE A 83 9.81 -5.04 -3.01
C ILE A 83 8.55 -5.83 -3.38
N SER A 84 8.13 -6.80 -2.56
CA SER A 84 6.89 -7.55 -2.81
C SER A 84 5.66 -6.64 -2.90
N LEU A 85 5.56 -5.63 -2.04
CA LEU A 85 4.49 -4.64 -2.11
C LEU A 85 4.54 -3.81 -3.42
N LEU A 86 5.73 -3.39 -3.85
CA LEU A 86 5.91 -2.62 -5.07
C LEU A 86 5.60 -3.45 -6.32
N ASP A 87 6.04 -4.71 -6.35
CA ASP A 87 5.76 -5.66 -7.44
C ASP A 87 4.26 -5.96 -7.52
N PHE A 88 3.61 -6.17 -6.37
CA PHE A 88 2.16 -6.33 -6.29
C PHE A 88 1.42 -5.10 -6.81
N ALA A 89 1.80 -3.90 -6.35
CA ALA A 89 1.21 -2.66 -6.81
C ALA A 89 1.37 -2.48 -8.32
N LYS A 90 2.55 -2.80 -8.86
CA LYS A 90 2.85 -2.72 -10.29
C LYS A 90 2.02 -3.71 -11.10
N ALA A 91 1.88 -4.96 -10.64
CA ALA A 91 1.11 -5.99 -11.32
C ALA A 91 -0.38 -5.61 -11.49
N PHE A 92 -0.92 -4.83 -10.55
CA PHE A 92 -2.33 -4.41 -10.54
C PHE A 92 -2.58 -2.94 -10.91
N ASP A 93 -1.56 -2.24 -11.41
CA ASP A 93 -1.59 -0.81 -11.73
C ASP A 93 -2.17 0.04 -10.58
N LEU A 94 -1.68 -0.25 -9.36
CA LEU A 94 -2.00 0.46 -8.14
C LEU A 94 -0.92 1.48 -7.83
N VAL A 95 -1.30 2.60 -7.25
CA VAL A 95 -0.38 3.63 -6.77
C VAL A 95 -0.37 3.63 -5.25
N ILE A 96 0.83 3.74 -4.66
CA ILE A 96 1.00 3.89 -3.22
C ILE A 96 0.81 5.38 -2.90
N ALA A 97 -0.39 5.73 -2.41
CA ALA A 97 -0.78 7.12 -2.16
C ALA A 97 0.21 7.83 -1.24
N LYS A 98 0.68 7.13 -0.22
CA LYS A 98 1.54 7.69 0.82
C LYS A 98 2.90 8.16 0.30
N SER A 99 3.43 7.53 -0.74
CA SER A 99 4.68 7.94 -1.36
C SER A 99 4.52 8.99 -2.45
N SER A 100 3.29 9.49 -2.67
CA SER A 100 2.95 10.39 -3.77
C SER A 100 2.88 11.87 -3.38
N PHE A 101 3.18 12.21 -2.14
CA PHE A 101 3.08 13.57 -1.62
C PHE A 101 4.33 13.92 -0.83
N THR A 102 4.90 15.09 -1.11
CA THR A 102 6.05 15.60 -0.35
C THR A 102 5.61 15.92 1.08
N LYS A 103 6.25 15.27 2.06
CA LYS A 103 5.97 15.42 3.48
C LYS A 103 7.28 15.46 4.26
N ARG A 104 7.23 15.99 5.48
CA ARG A 104 8.31 15.82 6.44
C ARG A 104 8.36 14.37 6.91
N ASP A 105 9.54 13.89 7.26
CA ASP A 105 9.78 12.52 7.72
C ASP A 105 8.83 12.11 8.85
N GLU A 106 8.54 12.99 9.81
CA GLU A 106 7.64 12.69 10.92
C GLU A 106 6.21 12.37 10.48
N HIS A 107 5.80 12.84 9.29
CA HIS A 107 4.48 12.60 8.72
C HIS A 107 4.45 11.40 7.75
N LEU A 108 5.61 10.79 7.47
CA LEU A 108 5.72 9.57 6.67
C LEU A 108 5.80 8.31 7.54
N VAL A 109 6.40 8.44 8.72
CA VAL A 109 6.52 7.38 9.74
C VAL A 109 5.14 6.95 10.22
N THR A 110 4.90 5.64 10.26
CA THR A 110 3.63 5.06 10.73
C THR A 110 3.78 4.26 11.99
N TYR A 111 4.99 3.76 12.23
CA TYR A 111 5.32 3.03 13.42
C TYR A 111 6.60 3.61 14.00
N GLN A 112 6.58 3.87 15.30
CA GLN A 112 7.73 4.35 16.03
C GLN A 112 7.81 3.67 17.38
N ASN A 113 9.00 3.19 17.73
CA ASN A 113 9.35 2.83 19.10
C ASN A 113 10.50 3.73 19.60
N SER A 114 11.11 3.39 20.74
CA SER A 114 12.17 4.20 21.36
C SER A 114 13.45 4.32 20.52
N VAL A 115 13.65 3.45 19.52
CA VAL A 115 14.90 3.35 18.75
C VAL A 115 14.66 3.50 17.24
N VAL A 116 13.53 3.01 16.74
CA VAL A 116 13.28 2.86 15.30
C VAL A 116 12.01 3.61 14.90
N LYS A 117 12.09 4.28 13.75
CA LYS A 117 10.96 4.83 13.01
C LYS A 117 10.85 4.08 11.69
N THR A 118 9.65 3.63 11.33
CA THR A 118 9.41 2.92 10.08
C THR A 118 8.14 3.43 9.39
N GLN A 119 8.09 3.20 8.08
CA GLN A 119 6.89 3.36 7.27
C GLN A 119 6.48 1.95 6.83
N ILE A 120 5.38 1.45 7.39
CA ILE A 120 4.86 0.10 7.12
C ILE A 120 3.37 0.11 6.79
N ASP A 121 2.66 1.19 7.14
CA ASP A 121 1.24 1.36 6.81
C ASP A 121 1.06 2.18 5.54
N TYR A 122 0.38 1.58 4.57
CA TYR A 122 0.19 2.16 3.24
C TYR A 122 -1.28 2.18 2.85
N LEU A 123 -1.59 3.09 1.94
CA LEU A 123 -2.86 3.16 1.23
C LEU A 123 -2.57 3.05 -0.26
N LEU A 124 -3.14 2.05 -0.90
CA LEU A 124 -3.07 1.79 -2.33
C LEU A 124 -4.43 2.07 -2.95
N LEU A 125 -4.40 2.61 -4.17
CA LEU A 125 -5.58 2.84 -4.99
C LEU A 125 -5.27 2.56 -6.44
N ARG A 126 -6.29 2.33 -7.27
CA ARG A 126 -6.08 2.20 -8.72
C ARG A 126 -5.46 3.48 -9.28
N LYS A 127 -4.54 3.34 -10.23
CA LYS A 127 -3.90 4.48 -10.87
C LYS A 127 -4.88 5.42 -11.58
N CYS A 128 -5.94 4.88 -12.19
CA CYS A 128 -7.02 5.67 -12.78
C CYS A 128 -7.74 6.56 -11.74
N ASP A 129 -7.83 6.10 -10.49
CA ASP A 129 -8.45 6.80 -9.37
C ASP A 129 -7.47 7.73 -8.62
N ARG A 130 -6.18 7.78 -9.01
CA ARG A 130 -5.15 8.59 -8.32
C ARG A 130 -5.56 10.04 -8.06
N ARG A 131 -6.28 10.64 -9.01
CA ARG A 131 -6.75 12.04 -8.95
C ARG A 131 -7.78 12.29 -7.86
N LEU A 132 -8.44 11.25 -7.35
CA LEU A 132 -9.39 11.34 -6.24
C LEU A 132 -8.68 11.46 -4.88
N CYS A 133 -7.41 11.06 -4.81
CA CYS A 133 -6.61 11.19 -3.59
C CYS A 133 -5.90 12.56 -3.61
N GLU A 134 -6.41 13.49 -2.81
CA GLU A 134 -5.81 14.81 -2.63
C GLU A 134 -4.64 14.79 -1.63
N ASP A 135 -4.72 13.95 -0.61
CA ASP A 135 -3.67 13.75 0.37
C ASP A 135 -3.79 12.38 1.06
N CYS A 136 -2.68 11.89 1.63
CA CYS A 136 -2.63 10.72 2.49
C CYS A 136 -1.80 11.06 3.74
N LYS A 137 -2.46 11.20 4.90
CA LYS A 137 -1.81 11.68 6.14
C LYS A 137 -1.68 10.56 7.17
N VAL A 138 -0.62 10.65 7.97
CA VAL A 138 -0.56 10.00 9.29
C VAL A 138 -1.20 10.96 10.29
N ILE A 139 -2.14 10.46 11.08
CA ILE A 139 -2.81 11.23 12.14
C ILE A 139 -2.13 10.85 13.47
N PRO A 140 -1.60 11.82 14.24
CA PRO A 140 -1.00 11.59 15.55
C PRO A 140 -2.01 11.10 16.61
#